data_AF-A0A4Q2YTQ3-F1
#
_entry.id   AF-A0A4Q2YTQ3-F1
#
_cell.length_a   1.000
_cell.length_b   1.000
_cell.length_c   1.000
_cell.angle_alpha   90.00
_cell.angle_beta   90.00
_cell.angle_gamma   90.00
#
_symmetry.space_group_name_H-M   'P 1'
#
loop_
_entity.id
_entity.type
_entity.pdbx_description
1 polymer ?
#
loop_
_entity_poly.entity_id
_entity_poly.type
_entity_poly.pdbx_seq_one_letter_code
_entity_poly.pdbx_strand_id
1 'polypeptide(L)'
;GCEECLRIGSMWVHLRLCRSCGHVGCCDDSPHRHARAHFQESGHPIIEGYDPPEGWGWCYVDDVEVALPDQTPQVGPIPRYF
;
A
#
# COMPACT_ATOMS: atom_id res chain seq x y z
N GLY A 1 -8.66 0.95 3.33
CA GLY A 1 -8.47 -0.41 2.77
C GLY A 1 -8.03 -0.30 1.32
N CYS A 2 -7.78 -1.43 0.64
CA CYS A 2 -7.54 -1.43 -0.81
C CYS A 2 -8.88 -1.29 -1.56
N GLU A 3 -9.07 -0.20 -2.28
CA GLU A 3 -10.35 0.14 -2.94
C GLU A 3 -10.73 -0.91 -3.98
N GLU A 4 -9.77 -1.38 -4.77
CA GLU A 4 -9.98 -2.35 -5.82
C GLU A 4 -10.41 -3.70 -5.26
N CYS A 5 -9.74 -4.17 -4.20
CA CYS A 5 -10.13 -5.40 -3.53
C CYS A 5 -11.53 -5.29 -2.93
N LEU A 6 -11.87 -4.16 -2.30
CA LEU A 6 -13.21 -3.93 -1.76
C LEU A 6 -14.28 -3.97 -2.85
N ARG A 7 -14.01 -3.37 -4.02
CA ARG A 7 -14.93 -3.33 -5.15
C ARG A 7 -15.27 -4.72 -5.70
N ILE A 8 -14.33 -5.67 -5.64
CA ILE A 8 -14.52 -7.04 -6.10
C ILE A 8 -14.83 -8.04 -4.97
N GLY A 9 -14.89 -7.57 -3.72
CA GLY A 9 -15.09 -8.44 -2.56
C GLY A 9 -13.93 -9.39 -2.29
N SER A 10 -12.70 -9.01 -2.66
CA SER A 10 -11.49 -9.81 -2.41
C SER A 10 -10.81 -9.42 -1.11
N MET A 11 -10.08 -10.38 -0.56
CA MET A 11 -9.16 -10.24 0.56
C MET A 11 -7.77 -9.73 0.13
N TRP A 12 -6.97 -9.32 1.13
CA TRP A 12 -5.57 -8.91 1.01
C TRP A 12 -4.77 -9.36 2.23
N VAL A 13 -3.44 -9.37 2.11
CA VAL A 13 -2.51 -9.68 3.21
C VAL A 13 -2.11 -8.41 3.94
N HIS A 14 -1.44 -7.48 3.25
CA HIS A 14 -1.04 -6.18 3.79
C HIS A 14 -1.42 -5.04 2.85
N LEU A 15 -1.53 -3.84 3.42
CA LEU A 15 -1.83 -2.62 2.66
C LEU A 15 -0.61 -1.73 2.53
N ARG A 16 -0.46 -1.15 1.34
CA ARG A 16 0.58 -0.19 1.00
C ARG A 16 -0.07 1.12 0.56
N LEU A 17 0.33 2.23 1.16
CA LEU A 17 -0.16 3.56 0.82
C LEU A 17 0.86 4.30 -0.04
N CYS A 18 0.42 4.89 -1.14
CA CYS A 18 1.26 5.70 -1.99
C CYS A 18 1.54 7.07 -1.35
N ARG A 19 2.81 7.40 -1.10
CA ARG A 19 3.19 8.69 -0.48
C ARG A 19 3.02 9.89 -1.42
N SER A 20 2.81 9.67 -2.71
CA SER A 20 2.62 10.73 -3.69
C SER A 20 1.17 11.21 -3.80
N CYS A 21 0.19 10.29 -3.69
CA CYS A 21 -1.22 10.61 -3.93
C CYS A 21 -2.20 10.07 -2.87
N GLY A 22 -1.73 9.30 -1.89
CA GLY A 22 -2.58 8.73 -0.83
C GLY A 22 -3.40 7.50 -1.23
N HIS A 23 -3.22 6.99 -2.46
CA HIS A 23 -3.87 5.76 -2.91
C HIS A 23 -3.42 4.55 -2.07
N VAL A 24 -4.35 3.66 -1.71
CA VAL A 24 -4.07 2.47 -0.90
C VAL A 24 -4.29 1.22 -1.73
N GLY A 25 -3.21 0.45 -1.96
CA GLY A 25 -3.23 -0.82 -2.68
C GLY A 25 -2.83 -1.99 -1.79
N CYS A 26 -3.20 -3.21 -2.17
CA CYS A 26 -2.69 -4.42 -1.51
C CYS A 26 -1.25 -4.74 -1.96
N CYS A 27 -0.45 -5.33 -1.07
CA CYS A 27 0.96 -5.63 -1.30
C CYS A 27 1.19 -6.70 -2.39
N ASP A 28 2.45 -6.90 -2.80
CA ASP A 28 2.84 -7.91 -3.79
C ASP A 28 2.57 -9.36 -3.35
N ASP A 29 2.49 -9.64 -2.04
CA ASP A 29 2.08 -10.95 -1.50
C ASP A 29 0.56 -11.18 -1.52
N SER A 30 -0.21 -10.13 -1.78
CA SER A 30 -1.66 -10.26 -1.96
C SER A 30 -1.99 -10.76 -3.38
N PRO A 31 -3.12 -11.46 -3.58
CA PRO A 31 -3.45 -12.05 -4.89
C PRO A 31 -3.47 -11.06 -6.05
N HIS A 32 -3.85 -9.81 -5.80
CA HIS A 32 -4.08 -8.81 -6.83
C HIS A 32 -2.99 -7.74 -7.00
N ARG A 33 -2.08 -7.59 -6.04
CA ARG A 33 -0.90 -6.70 -6.12
C ARG A 33 -1.22 -5.27 -6.57
N HIS A 34 -2.33 -4.68 -6.08
CA HIS A 34 -2.79 -3.38 -6.55
C HIS A 34 -1.80 -2.24 -6.30
N ALA A 35 -0.97 -2.31 -5.24
CA ALA A 35 0.05 -1.29 -5.02
C ALA A 35 1.12 -1.29 -6.14
N ARG A 36 1.42 -2.46 -6.71
CA ARG A 36 2.35 -2.60 -7.85
C ARG A 36 1.73 -2.11 -9.14
N ALA A 37 0.48 -2.50 -9.40
CA ALA A 37 -0.27 -2.04 -10.57
C ALA A 37 -0.39 -0.50 -10.58
N HIS A 38 -0.75 0.09 -9.44
CA HIS A 38 -0.80 1.54 -9.26
C HIS A 38 0.54 2.22 -9.56
N PHE A 39 1.67 1.66 -9.11
CA PHE A 39 2.99 2.18 -9.47
C PHE A 39 3.24 2.12 -10.97
N GLN A 40 2.90 1.02 -11.64
CA GLN A 40 3.10 0.86 -13.08
C GLN A 40 2.24 1.85 -13.89
N GLU A 41 1.05 2.18 -13.41
CA GLU A 41 0.12 3.10 -14.09
C GLU A 41 0.42 4.58 -13.81
N SER A 42 0.73 4.93 -12.56
CA SER A 42 0.92 6.32 -12.12
C SER A 42 2.37 6.79 -12.10
N GLY A 43 3.33 5.86 -12.08
CA GLY A 43 4.75 6.17 -11.90
C GLY A 43 5.11 6.63 -10.49
N HIS A 44 4.22 6.50 -9.50
CA HIS A 44 4.51 6.91 -8.12
C HIS A 44 5.44 5.91 -7.41
N PRO A 45 6.71 6.28 -7.14
CA PRO A 45 7.73 5.29 -6.82
C PRO A 45 7.68 4.81 -5.37
N ILE A 46 7.17 5.63 -4.44
CA ILE A 46 7.27 5.38 -3.00
C ILE A 46 5.93 4.97 -2.43
N ILE A 47 5.92 3.80 -1.79
CA ILE A 47 4.83 3.31 -0.94
C ILE A 47 5.25 3.27 0.53
N GLU A 48 4.27 3.29 1.42
CA GLU A 48 4.39 3.17 2.87
C GLU A 48 3.63 1.92 3.35
N GLY A 49 4.15 1.21 4.35
CA GLY A 49 3.38 0.19 5.06
C GLY A 49 2.22 0.80 5.84
N TYR A 50 0.99 0.59 5.36
CA TYR A 50 -0.22 1.23 5.92
C TYR A 50 -0.99 0.34 6.89
N ASP A 51 -1.04 -0.97 6.61
CA ASP A 51 -1.56 -1.96 7.55
C ASP A 51 -0.72 -3.25 7.49
N PRO A 52 0.06 -3.57 8.55
CA PRO A 52 0.28 -2.73 9.75
C PRO A 52 1.01 -1.40 9.44
N PRO A 53 0.90 -0.38 10.31
CA PRO A 53 1.62 0.89 10.17
C PRO A 53 3.07 0.72 10.66
N GLU A 54 3.93 0.23 9.78
CA GLU A 54 5.28 -0.22 10.12
C GLU A 54 6.32 0.91 10.17
N GLY A 55 6.05 2.07 9.54
CA GLY A 55 6.95 3.23 9.57
C GLY A 55 8.12 3.20 8.59
N TRP A 56 8.13 2.21 7.69
CA TRP A 56 9.03 2.16 6.56
C TRP A 56 8.28 2.44 5.25
N GLY A 57 9.03 2.90 4.25
CA GLY A 57 8.57 3.00 2.87
C GLY A 57 9.41 2.12 1.95
N TRP A 58 8.91 1.86 0.75
CA TRP A 58 9.63 1.15 -0.29
C TRP A 58 9.62 1.96 -1.58
N CYS A 59 10.81 2.14 -2.16
CA CYS A 59 10.96 2.73 -3.48
C CYS A 59 10.99 1.63 -4.54
N TYR A 60 9.97 1.56 -5.39
CA TYR A 60 9.91 0.56 -6.46
C TYR A 60 10.96 0.75 -7.56
N VAL A 61 11.48 1.96 -7.74
CA VAL A 61 12.47 2.26 -8.78
C VAL A 61 13.87 1.81 -8.34
N ASP A 62 14.21 2.10 -7.09
CA ASP A 62 15.54 1.81 -6.53
C ASP A 62 15.62 0.43 -5.87
N ASP A 63 14.48 -0.23 -5.66
CA ASP A 63 14.36 -1.52 -4.97
C ASP A 63 14.99 -1.50 -3.56
N VAL A 64 14.72 -0.42 -2.82
CA VAL A 64 15.22 -0.20 -1.46
C VAL A 64 14.13 0.22 -0.50
N GLU A 65 14.32 -0.15 0.77
CA GLU A 65 13.59 0.43 1.89
C GLU A 65 14.03 1.89 2.10
N VAL A 66 13.06 2.77 2.32
CA VAL A 66 13.27 4.17 2.63
C VAL A 66 12.73 4.48 4.01
N ALA A 67 13.51 5.20 4.80
CA ALA A 67 13.05 5.73 6.09
C ALA A 67 12.05 6.85 5.83
N LEU A 68 10.87 6.75 6.43
CA LEU A 68 9.86 7.81 6.37
C LEU A 68 9.96 8.69 7.62
N PRO A 69 9.85 10.02 7.50
CA PRO A 69 9.90 10.93 8.64
C PRO A 69 8.66 10.85 9.53
N ASP A 70 7.54 10.37 8.98
CA ASP A 70 6.24 10.24 9.61
C ASP A 70 5.46 9.05 9.04
N GLN A 71 4.48 8.57 9.83
CA GLN A 71 3.50 7.58 9.40
C GLN A 71 2.19 8.25 9.04
N THR A 72 1.55 7.77 7.97
CA THR A 72 0.21 8.19 7.61
C THR A 72 -0.80 7.65 8.61
N PRO A 73 -1.61 8.51 9.28
CA PRO A 73 -2.61 8.04 10.21
C PRO A 73 -3.69 7.19 9.49
N GLN A 74 -4.12 6.13 10.15
CA GLN A 74 -5.21 5.30 9.64
C GLN A 74 -6.55 6.02 9.77
N VAL A 75 -7.27 6.16 8.66
CA VAL A 75 -8.59 6.81 8.63
C VAL A 75 -9.66 5.74 8.79
N GLY A 76 -10.02 5.46 10.05
CA GLY A 76 -11.05 4.49 10.41
C GLY A 76 -10.57 3.04 10.46
N PRO A 77 -11.47 2.10 10.77
CA PRO A 77 -11.13 0.69 10.91
C PRO A 77 -10.78 0.08 9.55
N ILE A 78 -9.61 -0.56 9.46
CA ILE A 78 -9.19 -1.31 8.29
C ILE A 78 -9.63 -2.78 8.48
N PRO A 79 -10.44 -3.36 7.56
CA PRO A 79 -10.73 -4.78 7.60
C PRO A 79 -9.43 -5.60 7.49
N ARG A 80 -9.25 -6.54 8.41
CA ARG A 80 -8.14 -7.50 8.41
C ARG A 80 -8.67 -8.88 8.04
N TYR A 81 -8.00 -9.52 7.09
CA TYR A 81 -8.35 -10.86 6.62
C TYR A 81 -7.35 -11.92 7.08
N PHE A 82 -6.13 -11.51 7.43
CA PHE A 82 -5.03 -12.33 7.94
C PHE A 82 -4.33 -11.66 9.13
#